data_AF-A0A7S0AFM2-F1
#
_entry.id   AF-A0A7S0AFM2-F1
#
_cell.length_a   1.000
_cell.length_b   1.000
_cell.length_c   1.000
_cell.angle_alpha   90.00
_cell.angle_beta   90.00
_cell.angle_gamma   90.00
#
_symmetry.space_group_name_H-M   'P 1'
#
loop_
_entity.id
_entity.type
_entity.pdbx_description
1 polymer ?
#
loop_
_entity_poly.entity_id
_entity_poly.type
_entity_poly.pdbx_seq_one_letter_code
_entity_poly.pdbx_strand_id
1 'polypeptide(L)'
;TVDVDTDMHYESLDHMVEDAQSLGCDAVVNCSGLGSRDLCGDDQIVGGRGVLLHYDRTCERRPDPHGGAAHPNDAAILVEEPPWGSETETSYIIPRGDVLAVGGTYLEGDAEENVRKEERERLVKNAWTLGIDTEKVEPMDSWVGFRPSRPTTRLEVDESIGKDSGVKVVHNYGHGGSGWTVYVGAAMEAASLVVGE
;
A
#
# COMPACT_ATOMS: atom_id res chain seq x y z
N THR A 1 -1.41 12.46 -11.91
CA THR A 1 -0.51 11.33 -12.25
C THR A 1 0.53 11.79 -13.23
N VAL A 2 1.73 11.21 -13.20
CA VAL A 2 2.84 11.60 -14.06
C VAL A 2 3.11 10.51 -15.10
N ASP A 3 3.25 10.90 -16.36
CA ASP A 3 3.90 10.08 -17.37
C ASP A 3 5.40 10.03 -17.04
N VAL A 4 5.89 8.85 -16.69
CA VAL A 4 7.27 8.65 -16.22
C VAL A 4 8.31 8.83 -17.33
N ASP A 5 7.92 8.74 -18.59
CA ASP A 5 8.83 8.90 -19.73
C ASP A 5 8.90 10.37 -20.19
N THR A 6 7.80 11.11 -20.05
CA THR A 6 7.69 12.50 -20.53
C THR A 6 7.67 13.55 -19.43
N ASP A 7 7.58 13.14 -18.16
CA ASP A 7 7.36 14.00 -16.98
C ASP A 7 6.05 14.82 -17.07
N MET A 8 5.13 14.40 -17.93
CA MET A 8 3.86 15.08 -18.13
C MET A 8 2.90 14.78 -16.98
N HIS A 9 2.33 15.84 -16.39
CA HIS A 9 1.32 15.70 -15.35
C HIS A 9 -0.09 15.73 -15.94
N TYR A 10 -0.83 14.65 -15.76
CA TYR A 10 -2.25 14.60 -16.05
C TYR A 10 -3.06 15.19 -14.89
N GLU A 11 -3.85 16.22 -15.21
CA GLU A 11 -4.76 16.92 -14.30
C GLU A 11 -6.16 16.30 -14.26
N SER A 12 -6.56 15.57 -15.30
CA SER A 12 -7.86 14.91 -15.41
C SER A 12 -7.80 13.63 -16.24
N LEU A 13 -8.85 12.80 -16.13
CA LEU A 13 -9.04 11.66 -17.02
C LEU A 13 -9.28 12.06 -18.48
N ASP A 14 -9.97 13.17 -18.73
CA ASP A 14 -10.17 13.66 -20.11
C ASP A 14 -8.83 13.95 -20.78
N HIS A 15 -7.89 14.58 -20.06
CA HIS A 15 -6.54 14.83 -20.57
C HIS A 15 -5.80 13.52 -20.88
N MET A 16 -5.93 12.49 -20.03
CA MET A 16 -5.37 11.16 -20.32
C MET A 16 -5.99 10.51 -21.55
N VAL A 17 -7.30 10.69 -21.74
CA VAL A 17 -8.03 10.13 -22.88
C VAL A 17 -7.66 10.83 -24.19
N GLU A 18 -7.51 12.16 -24.17
CA GLU A 18 -7.03 12.94 -25.31
C GLU A 18 -5.62 12.51 -25.74
N ASP A 19 -4.71 12.35 -24.77
CA ASP A 19 -3.35 11.88 -25.05
C ASP A 19 -3.34 10.45 -25.60
N ALA A 20 -4.07 9.53 -24.94
CA ALA A 20 -4.24 8.16 -25.41
C ALA A 20 -4.82 8.08 -26.82
N GLN A 21 -5.81 8.93 -27.15
CA GLN A 21 -6.35 9.02 -28.50
C GLN A 21 -5.28 9.49 -29.50
N SER A 22 -4.47 10.48 -29.13
CA SER A 22 -3.38 10.99 -29.98
C SER A 22 -2.30 9.94 -30.27
N LEU A 23 -2.07 9.04 -29.31
CA LEU A 23 -1.15 7.91 -29.41
C LEU A 23 -1.77 6.68 -30.12
N GLY A 24 -3.06 6.73 -30.45
CA GLY A 24 -3.78 5.63 -31.09
C GLY A 24 -4.04 4.44 -30.16
N CYS A 25 -4.15 4.69 -28.86
CA CYS A 25 -4.49 3.66 -27.87
C CYS A 25 -5.98 3.33 -27.90
N ASP A 26 -6.31 2.06 -27.70
CA ASP A 26 -7.71 1.60 -27.61
C ASP A 26 -8.32 1.81 -26.20
N ALA A 27 -7.48 1.92 -25.17
CA ALA A 27 -7.92 2.05 -23.79
C ALA A 27 -6.92 2.76 -22.87
N VAL A 28 -7.44 3.33 -21.80
CA VAL A 28 -6.71 3.83 -20.63
C VAL A 28 -7.09 2.99 -19.42
N VAL A 29 -6.09 2.46 -18.70
CA VAL A 29 -6.30 1.75 -17.42
C VAL A 29 -5.84 2.64 -16.28
N ASN A 30 -6.78 3.20 -15.52
CA ASN A 30 -6.50 4.05 -14.36
C ASN A 30 -6.15 3.20 -13.13
N CYS A 31 -4.85 3.03 -12.89
CA CYS A 31 -4.26 2.39 -11.72
C CYS A 31 -3.63 3.40 -10.73
N SER A 32 -4.11 4.65 -10.70
CA SER A 32 -3.43 5.75 -9.99
C SER A 32 -3.53 5.71 -8.45
N GLY A 33 -4.25 4.73 -7.88
CA GLY A 33 -4.35 4.58 -6.43
C GLY A 33 -4.97 5.81 -5.77
N LEU A 34 -4.26 6.42 -4.82
CA LEU A 34 -4.70 7.67 -4.17
C LEU A 34 -4.86 8.83 -5.14
N GLY A 35 -4.12 8.83 -6.26
CA GLY A 35 -4.23 9.85 -7.30
C GLY A 35 -5.61 9.93 -7.96
N SER A 36 -6.44 8.88 -7.85
CA SER A 36 -7.81 8.88 -8.34
C SER A 36 -8.70 9.90 -7.63
N ARG A 37 -8.34 10.36 -6.42
CA ARG A 37 -9.03 11.47 -5.74
C ARG A 37 -8.98 12.74 -6.60
N ASP A 38 -7.79 13.09 -7.07
CA ASP A 38 -7.58 14.31 -7.85
C ASP A 38 -7.99 14.12 -9.31
N LEU A 39 -7.68 12.96 -9.90
CA LEU A 39 -7.96 12.68 -11.31
C LEU A 39 -9.43 12.44 -11.63
N CYS A 40 -10.16 11.82 -10.71
CA CYS A 40 -11.54 11.37 -10.93
C CYS A 40 -12.55 12.08 -10.03
N GLY A 41 -12.09 12.90 -9.07
CA GLY A 41 -12.95 13.45 -8.03
C GLY A 41 -13.56 12.39 -7.11
N ASP A 42 -12.96 11.20 -6.99
CA ASP A 42 -13.47 10.12 -6.14
C ASP A 42 -13.24 10.47 -4.66
N ASP A 43 -14.27 10.98 -3.99
CA ASP A 43 -14.20 11.40 -2.59
C ASP A 43 -14.16 10.22 -1.60
N GLN A 44 -14.50 9.01 -2.07
CA GLN A 44 -14.51 7.78 -1.26
C GLN A 44 -13.10 7.23 -1.03
N ILE A 45 -12.11 7.62 -1.85
CA ILE A 45 -10.74 7.13 -1.68
C ILE A 45 -9.96 7.96 -0.66
N VAL A 46 -9.51 7.33 0.40
CA VAL A 46 -8.77 7.95 1.51
C VAL A 46 -7.43 7.27 1.74
N GLY A 47 -6.45 8.03 2.22
CA GLY A 47 -5.16 7.48 2.65
C GLY A 47 -5.29 6.78 3.99
N GLY A 48 -5.06 5.47 4.02
CA GLY A 48 -4.84 4.70 5.25
C GLY A 48 -3.36 4.71 5.62
N ARG A 49 -2.93 5.67 6.46
CA ARG A 49 -1.52 5.86 6.83
C ARG A 49 -0.99 4.66 7.61
N GLY A 50 0.18 4.17 7.23
CA GLY A 50 0.89 3.07 7.85
C GLY A 50 2.35 3.42 8.08
N VAL A 51 2.84 3.13 9.29
CA VAL A 51 4.23 3.35 9.68
C VAL A 51 4.94 2.02 9.90
N LEU A 52 6.15 1.90 9.36
CA LEU A 52 7.01 0.73 9.48
C LEU A 52 8.39 1.11 9.98
N LEU A 53 9.03 0.18 10.68
CA LEU A 53 10.48 0.15 10.89
C LEU A 53 11.06 -1.04 10.13
N HIS A 54 12.17 -0.85 9.43
CA HIS A 54 12.90 -1.94 8.80
C HIS A 54 14.13 -2.32 9.60
N TYR A 55 14.34 -3.62 9.78
CA TYR A 55 15.53 -4.19 10.39
C TYR A 55 16.23 -5.09 9.38
N ASP A 56 17.55 -5.23 9.50
CA ASP A 56 18.30 -6.21 8.73
C ASP A 56 17.79 -7.62 9.06
N ARG A 57 17.58 -8.48 8.06
CA ARG A 57 17.04 -9.83 8.27
C ARG A 57 17.91 -10.72 9.14
N THR A 58 19.21 -10.45 9.17
CA THR A 58 20.21 -11.16 9.96
C THR A 58 20.48 -10.51 11.31
N CYS A 59 19.71 -9.47 11.68
CA CYS A 59 19.89 -8.78 12.95
C CYS A 59 19.78 -9.72 14.15
N GLU A 60 20.39 -9.33 15.26
CA GLU A 60 20.32 -10.10 16.50
C GLU A 60 18.86 -10.34 16.91
N ARG A 61 18.53 -11.62 17.10
CA ARG A 61 17.23 -12.09 17.58
C ARG A 61 17.29 -12.32 19.07
N ARG A 62 16.18 -12.07 19.76
CA ARG A 62 16.04 -12.46 21.15
C ARG A 62 16.14 -13.99 21.27
N PRO A 63 16.84 -14.51 22.29
CA PRO A 63 16.79 -15.93 22.61
C PRO A 63 15.36 -16.36 22.93
N ASP A 64 14.95 -17.53 22.44
CA ASP A 64 13.67 -18.11 22.82
C ASP A 64 13.67 -18.41 24.33
N PRO A 65 12.71 -17.88 25.11
CA PRO A 65 12.63 -18.14 26.55
C PRO A 65 12.46 -19.63 26.90
N HIS A 66 12.03 -20.48 25.97
CA HIS A 66 11.89 -21.92 26.11
C HIS A 66 13.07 -22.71 25.52
N GLY A 67 14.13 -22.04 25.06
CA GLY A 67 15.32 -22.67 24.49
C GLY A 67 15.18 -23.16 23.06
N GLY A 68 14.12 -22.74 22.35
CA GLY A 68 13.98 -22.93 20.90
C GLY A 68 14.97 -22.11 20.08
N ALA A 69 15.16 -22.49 18.82
CA ALA A 69 15.93 -21.69 17.88
C ALA A 69 15.10 -20.48 17.43
N ALA A 70 15.74 -19.33 17.23
CA ALA A 70 15.08 -18.23 16.53
C ALA A 70 14.71 -18.68 15.11
N HIS A 71 13.46 -18.43 14.70
CA HIS A 71 12.99 -18.71 13.35
C HIS A 71 13.00 -17.41 12.52
N PRO A 72 14.09 -17.11 11.78
CA PRO A 72 14.26 -15.82 11.08
C PRO A 72 13.33 -15.67 9.86
N ASN A 73 12.55 -16.69 9.53
CA ASN A 73 11.68 -16.75 8.36
C ASN A 73 10.19 -16.67 8.71
N ASP A 74 9.86 -16.62 9.99
CA ASP A 74 8.47 -16.62 10.41
C ASP A 74 7.90 -15.19 10.34
N ALA A 75 6.67 -15.11 9.85
CA ALA A 75 5.86 -13.90 9.95
C ALA A 75 4.92 -14.05 11.16
N ALA A 76 4.73 -12.96 11.91
CA ALA A 76 3.76 -12.90 12.99
C ALA A 76 2.93 -11.65 12.86
N ILE A 77 1.63 -11.77 13.12
CA ILE A 77 0.66 -10.68 13.13
C ILE A 77 -0.17 -10.82 14.42
N LEU A 78 -0.19 -9.75 15.21
CA LEU A 78 -0.91 -9.63 16.46
C LEU A 78 -1.91 -8.48 16.30
N VAL A 79 -3.20 -8.82 16.44
CA VAL A 79 -4.32 -7.90 16.16
C VAL A 79 -5.25 -7.70 17.35
N GLU A 80 -5.08 -8.46 18.44
CA GLU A 80 -5.99 -8.44 19.59
C GLU A 80 -5.26 -8.10 20.90
N GLU A 81 -5.75 -7.02 21.52
CA GLU A 81 -5.45 -6.42 22.83
C GLU A 81 -4.15 -5.59 22.99
N PRO A 82 -4.26 -4.34 23.50
CA PRO A 82 -3.12 -3.57 23.98
C PRO A 82 -2.32 -4.36 25.04
N PRO A 83 -0.98 -4.24 25.05
CA PRO A 83 -0.16 -3.36 24.23
C PRO A 83 0.22 -3.93 22.85
N TRP A 84 -0.32 -5.07 22.44
CA TRP A 84 0.22 -5.89 21.34
C TRP A 84 -0.49 -5.67 20.00
N GLY A 85 -1.61 -4.95 19.98
CA GLY A 85 -2.28 -4.54 18.76
C GLY A 85 -3.63 -3.89 19.04
N SER A 86 -4.06 -3.04 18.11
CA SER A 86 -5.45 -2.59 18.01
C SER A 86 -5.87 -2.65 16.54
N GLU A 87 -7.14 -2.40 16.26
CA GLU A 87 -7.66 -2.29 14.89
C GLU A 87 -6.83 -1.31 14.03
N THR A 88 -6.36 -0.21 14.63
CA THR A 88 -5.59 0.84 13.95
C THR A 88 -4.09 0.79 14.22
N GLU A 89 -3.64 -0.04 15.17
CA GLU A 89 -2.24 -0.14 15.62
C GLU A 89 -1.77 -1.60 15.74
N THR A 90 -2.09 -2.42 14.74
CA THR A 90 -1.64 -3.82 14.65
C THR A 90 -0.13 -3.97 14.87
N SER A 91 0.33 -5.10 15.39
CA SER A 91 1.76 -5.40 15.54
C SER A 91 2.13 -6.59 14.68
N TYR A 92 3.09 -6.43 13.78
CA TYR A 92 3.53 -7.52 12.92
C TYR A 92 5.00 -7.42 12.56
N ILE A 93 5.58 -8.58 12.26
CA ILE A 93 6.89 -8.72 11.63
C ILE A 93 6.71 -9.57 10.38
N ILE A 94 7.16 -9.04 9.24
CA ILE A 94 7.04 -9.72 7.94
C ILE A 94 8.42 -9.70 7.27
N PRO A 95 9.05 -10.86 7.05
CA PRO A 95 10.27 -10.95 6.25
C PRO A 95 10.01 -10.55 4.78
N ARG A 96 10.81 -9.62 4.24
CA ARG A 96 10.75 -9.12 2.87
C ARG A 96 12.15 -9.05 2.26
N GLY A 97 12.54 -10.02 1.44
CA GLY A 97 13.90 -10.07 0.90
C GLY A 97 14.93 -10.07 2.04
N ASP A 98 15.81 -9.08 2.07
CA ASP A 98 16.87 -8.94 3.09
C ASP A 98 16.47 -8.10 4.32
N VAL A 99 15.20 -7.69 4.41
CA VAL A 99 14.70 -6.88 5.54
C VAL A 99 13.57 -7.57 6.29
N LEU A 100 13.42 -7.21 7.57
CA LEU A 100 12.25 -7.49 8.39
C LEU A 100 11.44 -6.21 8.50
N ALA A 101 10.24 -6.19 7.93
CA ALA A 101 9.30 -5.09 8.10
C ALA A 101 8.53 -5.27 9.40
N VAL A 102 8.76 -4.38 10.36
CA VAL A 102 8.02 -4.31 11.61
C VAL A 102 7.00 -3.19 11.50
N GLY A 103 5.73 -3.56 11.54
CA GLY A 103 4.62 -2.62 11.54
C GLY A 103 3.64 -2.92 12.66
N GLY A 104 2.51 -2.23 12.72
CA GLY A 104 2.20 -1.06 11.91
C GLY A 104 1.05 -0.24 12.48
N THR A 105 0.54 0.63 11.62
CA THR A 105 -0.67 1.42 11.83
C THR A 105 -1.56 1.35 10.61
N TYR A 106 -2.82 1.67 10.81
CA TYR A 106 -3.81 1.96 9.79
C TYR A 106 -4.65 3.15 10.30
N LEU A 107 -4.25 4.36 9.90
CA LEU A 107 -4.90 5.62 10.32
C LEU A 107 -5.52 6.28 9.09
N GLU A 108 -6.84 6.19 8.95
CA GLU A 108 -7.55 6.79 7.81
C GLU A 108 -7.56 8.31 7.92
N GLY A 109 -7.25 8.98 6.80
CA GLY A 109 -7.29 10.45 6.69
C GLY A 109 -6.13 11.18 7.37
N ASP A 110 -5.25 10.46 8.06
CA ASP A 110 -4.01 11.02 8.59
C ASP A 110 -3.03 11.29 7.44
N ALA A 111 -2.62 12.55 7.28
CA ALA A 111 -1.74 13.03 6.21
C ALA A 111 -0.30 13.32 6.68
N GLU A 112 0.06 12.99 7.92
CA GLU A 112 1.42 13.19 8.40
C GLU A 112 2.42 12.33 7.62
N GLU A 113 3.44 12.95 7.02
CA GLU A 113 4.43 12.24 6.20
C GLU A 113 5.60 11.69 7.02
N ASN A 114 5.77 12.16 8.25
CA ASN A 114 6.89 11.76 9.11
C ASN A 114 6.45 10.78 10.20
N VAL A 115 7.40 10.01 10.71
CA VAL A 115 7.15 9.14 11.86
C VAL A 115 7.09 9.97 13.12
N ARG A 116 6.01 9.83 13.89
CA ARG A 116 5.89 10.49 15.18
C ARG A 116 6.74 9.79 16.23
N LYS A 117 7.13 10.52 17.28
CA LYS A 117 8.03 9.98 18.31
C LYS A 117 7.39 8.78 19.02
N GLU A 118 6.13 8.92 19.37
CA GLU A 118 5.32 7.90 20.05
C GLU A 118 5.16 6.64 19.18
N GLU A 119 4.97 6.81 17.87
CA GLU A 119 4.89 5.71 16.90
C GLU A 119 6.21 4.94 16.82
N ARG A 120 7.35 5.65 16.75
CA ARG A 120 8.68 5.00 16.75
C ARG A 120 8.89 4.22 18.05
N GLU A 121 8.61 4.84 19.20
CA GLU A 121 8.75 4.18 20.51
C GLU A 121 7.88 2.92 20.63
N ARG A 122 6.65 2.95 20.09
CA ARG A 122 5.75 1.79 20.04
C ARG A 122 6.29 0.70 19.13
N LEU A 123 6.72 1.04 17.91
CA LEU A 123 7.22 0.07 16.93
C LEU A 123 8.52 -0.60 17.39
N VAL A 124 9.41 0.10 18.11
CA VAL A 124 10.59 -0.52 18.73
C VAL A 124 10.18 -1.54 19.79
N LYS A 125 9.18 -1.24 20.63
CA LYS A 125 8.63 -2.21 21.61
C LYS A 125 7.96 -3.39 20.92
N ASN A 126 7.29 -3.17 19.79
CA ASN A 126 6.71 -4.24 18.99
C ASN A 126 7.80 -5.15 18.41
N ALA A 127 8.87 -4.58 17.84
CA ALA A 127 10.02 -5.33 17.32
C ALA A 127 10.63 -6.21 18.43
N TRP A 128 10.83 -5.65 19.63
CA TRP A 128 11.28 -6.41 20.80
C TRP A 128 10.37 -7.61 21.09
N THR A 129 9.07 -7.38 21.10
CA THR A 129 8.06 -8.41 21.39
C THR A 129 8.06 -9.51 20.33
N LEU A 130 8.23 -9.12 19.07
CA LEU A 130 8.25 -10.00 17.90
C LEU A 130 9.62 -10.68 17.68
N GLY A 131 10.53 -10.56 18.65
CA GLY A 131 11.74 -11.36 18.74
C GLY A 131 13.01 -10.72 18.20
N ILE A 132 13.03 -9.41 17.93
CA ILE A 132 14.25 -8.65 17.64
C ILE A 132 14.89 -8.18 18.95
N ASP A 133 16.21 -8.28 19.09
CA ASP A 133 16.94 -7.75 20.25
C ASP A 133 17.22 -6.25 20.04
N THR A 134 16.19 -5.43 20.27
CA THR A 134 16.25 -3.97 20.09
C THR A 134 17.12 -3.24 21.11
N GLU A 135 17.70 -3.94 22.09
CA GLU A 135 18.74 -3.37 22.96
C GLU A 135 20.10 -3.37 22.28
N LYS A 136 20.30 -4.24 21.27
CA LYS A 136 21.53 -4.35 20.48
C LYS A 136 21.39 -3.89 19.04
N VAL A 137 20.16 -3.79 18.55
CA VAL A 137 19.86 -3.52 17.14
C VAL A 137 18.93 -2.31 17.03
N GLU A 138 19.33 -1.34 16.21
CA GLU A 138 18.46 -0.24 15.79
C GLU A 138 17.86 -0.53 14.39
N PRO A 139 16.69 0.01 14.05
CA PRO A 139 16.14 -0.07 12.71
C PRO A 139 17.06 0.64 11.71
N MET A 140 17.16 0.09 10.49
CA MET A 140 17.91 0.67 9.38
C MET A 140 17.26 1.95 8.87
N ASP A 141 15.93 1.95 8.81
CA ASP A 141 15.12 3.08 8.39
C ASP A 141 13.70 3.00 8.98
N SER A 142 12.90 4.01 8.67
CA SER A 142 11.46 4.02 8.93
C SER A 142 10.70 4.52 7.71
N TRP A 143 9.57 3.90 7.41
CA TRP A 143 8.73 4.27 6.27
C TRP A 143 7.35 4.73 6.73
N VAL A 144 6.84 5.75 6.06
CA VAL A 144 5.44 6.16 6.11
C VAL A 144 4.85 5.93 4.72
N GLY A 145 3.72 5.23 4.65
CA GLY A 145 3.01 4.99 3.42
C GLY A 145 1.50 5.18 3.59
N PHE A 146 0.82 5.51 2.50
CA PHE A 146 -0.62 5.75 2.50
C PHE A 146 -1.31 4.72 1.63
N ARG A 147 -2.11 3.86 2.25
CA ARG A 147 -2.88 2.83 1.55
C ARG A 147 -4.05 3.49 0.81
N PRO A 148 -4.28 3.20 -0.49
CA PRO A 148 -5.40 3.74 -1.24
C PRO A 148 -6.71 3.05 -0.84
N SER A 149 -7.28 3.43 0.30
CA SER A 149 -8.43 2.77 0.89
C SER A 149 -9.73 3.35 0.35
N ARG A 150 -10.64 2.48 -0.05
CA ARG A 150 -11.99 2.81 -0.51
C ARG A 150 -12.94 1.72 0.03
N PRO A 151 -14.20 2.03 0.39
CA PRO A 151 -15.13 1.03 0.91
C PRO A 151 -15.30 -0.19 0.00
N THR A 152 -15.23 0.03 -1.32
CA THR A 152 -15.12 -1.01 -2.34
C THR A 152 -14.02 -0.64 -3.32
N THR A 153 -13.25 -1.63 -3.79
CA THR A 153 -12.35 -1.43 -4.93
C THR A 153 -13.16 -0.94 -6.13
N ARG A 154 -12.64 0.06 -6.87
CA ARG A 154 -13.22 0.48 -8.14
C ARG A 154 -12.52 -0.25 -9.28
N LEU A 155 -13.23 -1.19 -9.88
CA LEU A 155 -12.76 -2.05 -10.96
C LEU A 155 -13.89 -2.21 -11.98
N GLU A 156 -13.98 -1.30 -12.92
CA GLU A 156 -15.11 -1.14 -13.85
C GLU A 156 -14.72 -0.30 -15.07
N VAL A 157 -15.53 -0.37 -16.13
CA VAL A 157 -15.45 0.57 -17.26
C VAL A 157 -16.14 1.88 -16.88
N ASP A 158 -15.52 3.01 -17.19
CA ASP A 158 -16.17 4.32 -17.08
C ASP A 158 -17.07 4.53 -18.30
N GLU A 159 -18.38 4.55 -18.08
CA GLU A 159 -19.39 4.76 -19.14
C GLU A 159 -19.59 6.24 -19.50
N SER A 160 -19.01 7.16 -18.72
CA SER A 160 -19.18 8.61 -18.87
C SER A 160 -18.03 9.29 -19.60
N ILE A 161 -16.83 8.69 -19.60
CA ILE A 161 -15.61 9.23 -20.21
C ILE A 161 -15.13 8.32 -21.36
N GLY A 162 -14.55 8.92 -22.40
CA GLY A 162 -13.90 8.18 -23.49
C GLY A 162 -14.84 7.64 -24.59
N LYS A 163 -16.16 7.76 -24.40
CA LYS A 163 -17.16 7.29 -25.38
C LYS A 163 -17.06 8.00 -26.73
N ASP A 164 -16.89 9.32 -26.71
CA ASP A 164 -16.81 10.13 -27.94
C ASP A 164 -15.43 10.05 -28.61
N SER A 165 -14.38 9.69 -27.86
CA SER A 165 -13.02 9.50 -28.38
C SER A 165 -12.79 8.09 -28.94
N GLY A 166 -13.63 7.12 -28.58
CA GLY A 166 -13.45 5.70 -28.90
C GLY A 166 -12.43 5.00 -28.00
N VAL A 167 -11.89 5.70 -26.98
CA VAL A 167 -10.92 5.16 -26.03
C VAL A 167 -11.66 4.66 -24.80
N LYS A 168 -11.56 3.37 -24.48
CA LYS A 168 -12.20 2.80 -23.29
C LYS A 168 -11.43 3.19 -22.03
N VAL A 169 -12.12 3.64 -20.97
CA VAL A 169 -11.48 3.90 -19.67
C VAL A 169 -11.86 2.79 -18.70
N VAL A 170 -10.85 2.13 -18.11
CA VAL A 170 -11.04 1.10 -17.08
C VAL A 170 -10.39 1.56 -15.79
N HIS A 171 -11.15 1.60 -14.69
CA HIS A 171 -10.61 1.86 -13.36
C HIS A 171 -10.07 0.59 -12.73
N ASN A 172 -8.98 0.70 -11.98
CA ASN A 172 -8.45 -0.38 -11.16
C ASN A 172 -7.70 0.20 -9.96
N TYR A 173 -8.44 0.64 -8.93
CA TYR A 173 -7.86 1.28 -7.75
C TYR A 173 -8.71 1.10 -6.49
N GLY A 174 -8.22 1.55 -5.33
CA GLY A 174 -8.98 1.50 -4.07
C GLY A 174 -8.78 0.20 -3.27
N HIS A 175 -7.65 -0.49 -3.46
CA HIS A 175 -7.38 -1.81 -2.86
C HIS A 175 -6.93 -1.78 -1.38
N GLY A 176 -6.84 -0.60 -0.77
CA GLY A 176 -6.41 -0.42 0.62
C GLY A 176 -5.07 -1.11 0.91
N GLY A 177 -4.99 -1.81 2.05
CA GLY A 177 -3.82 -2.58 2.46
C GLY A 177 -3.62 -3.91 1.74
N SER A 178 -4.58 -4.32 0.90
CA SER A 178 -4.63 -5.67 0.31
C SER A 178 -4.18 -5.70 -1.14
N GLY A 179 -3.72 -4.59 -1.72
CA GLY A 179 -3.34 -4.49 -3.14
C GLY A 179 -2.39 -5.61 -3.59
N TRP A 180 -1.32 -5.88 -2.83
CA TRP A 180 -0.39 -6.98 -3.12
C TRP A 180 -1.01 -8.38 -3.01
N THR A 181 -2.06 -8.55 -2.21
CA THR A 181 -2.76 -9.84 -2.08
C THR A 181 -3.65 -10.11 -3.29
N VAL A 182 -4.26 -9.06 -3.86
CA VAL A 182 -5.31 -9.20 -4.89
C VAL A 182 -4.88 -8.81 -6.30
N TYR A 183 -3.67 -8.25 -6.50
CA TYR A 183 -3.29 -7.60 -7.75
C TYR A 183 -3.39 -8.52 -8.98
N VAL A 184 -3.10 -9.82 -8.86
CA VAL A 184 -3.18 -10.74 -10.00
C VAL A 184 -4.62 -10.84 -10.49
N GLY A 185 -5.57 -11.08 -9.58
CA GLY A 185 -6.99 -11.14 -9.93
C GLY A 185 -7.51 -9.79 -10.45
N ALA A 186 -7.12 -8.69 -9.80
CA ALA A 186 -7.51 -7.35 -10.23
C ALA A 186 -6.97 -6.99 -11.62
N ALA A 187 -5.73 -7.40 -11.94
CA ALA A 187 -5.14 -7.18 -13.26
C ALA A 187 -5.80 -8.03 -14.34
N MET A 188 -6.13 -9.29 -14.04
CA MET A 188 -6.86 -10.17 -14.96
C MET A 188 -8.24 -9.62 -15.31
N GLU A 189 -8.99 -9.19 -14.29
CA GLU A 189 -10.32 -8.58 -14.49
C GLU A 189 -10.22 -7.26 -15.28
N ALA A 190 -9.28 -6.37 -14.93
CA ALA A 190 -9.07 -5.13 -15.68
C ALA A 190 -8.74 -5.42 -17.16
N ALA A 191 -7.90 -6.42 -17.44
CA ALA A 191 -7.61 -6.84 -18.80
C ALA A 191 -8.87 -7.36 -19.53
N SER A 192 -9.71 -8.16 -18.86
CA SER A 192 -11.00 -8.64 -19.40
C SER A 192 -11.90 -7.48 -19.80
N LEU A 193 -12.02 -6.46 -18.94
CA LEU A 193 -12.82 -5.25 -19.22
C LEU A 193 -12.27 -4.45 -20.41
N VAL A 194 -10.94 -4.38 -20.56
CA VAL A 194 -10.29 -3.75 -21.71
C VAL A 194 -10.67 -4.48 -23.01
N VAL A 195 -10.56 -5.81 -23.06
CA VAL A 195 -10.84 -6.59 -24.28
C VAL A 195 -12.33 -6.85 -24.53
N GLY A 196 -13.18 -6.74 -23.50
CA GLY A 196 -14.62 -7.01 -23.57
C GLY A 196 -14.98 -8.50 -23.49
N GLU A 197 -14.20 -9.29 -22.75
CA GLU A 197 -14.42 -10.72 -22.49
C GLU A 197 -15.05 -10.99 -21.13
#